data_AF-A0A4Z0EGL1-F1
#
_entry.id   AF-A0A4Z0EGL1-F1
#
_cell.length_a   1.000
_cell.length_b   1.000
_cell.length_c   1.000
_cell.angle_alpha   90.00
_cell.angle_beta   90.00
_cell.angle_gamma   90.00
#
_symmetry.space_group_name_H-M   'P 1'
#
loop_
_entity.id
_entity.type
_entity.pdbx_description
1 polymer ?
#
loop_
_entity_poly.entity_id
_entity_poly.type
_entity_poly.pdbx_seq_one_letter_code
_entity_poly.pdbx_strand_id
1 'polypeptide(L)'
;MPTPAPRYIPYYRVSTVRQGQSGLGLEAQQAAVRAFVQDPTRLLGEYVEIESGKKNQRPQLLAALAEARAAGATLLIAKLDRLSRNAGFILMLRDSGVDFVCCDMPDANTLTVGLFAVLAQHERETISKRT
;
A
#
# COMPACT_ATOMS: atom_id res chain seq x y z
N MET A 1 23.61 5.50 18.50
CA MET A 1 23.79 4.85 17.17
C MET A 1 22.95 5.64 16.18
N PRO A 2 23.44 5.98 14.97
CA PRO A 2 22.57 6.61 13.98
C PRO A 2 21.46 5.62 13.65
N THR A 3 20.21 6.02 13.84
CA THR A 3 19.04 5.27 13.39
C THR A 3 19.22 5.04 11.89
N PRO A 4 19.14 3.79 11.39
CA PRO A 4 19.25 3.55 9.96
C PRO A 4 18.24 4.42 9.23
N ALA A 5 18.68 5.12 8.18
CA ALA A 5 17.81 5.99 7.41
C ALA A 5 16.56 5.20 6.96
N PRO A 6 15.36 5.80 7.02
CA PRO A 6 14.15 5.08 6.66
C PRO A 6 14.22 4.67 5.20
N ARG A 7 14.04 3.36 4.96
CA ARG A 7 14.02 2.75 3.63
C ARG A 7 12.58 2.48 3.26
N TYR A 8 12.27 2.64 1.98
CA TYR A 8 10.91 2.58 1.49
C TYR A 8 10.79 1.62 0.31
N ILE A 9 9.66 0.94 0.22
CA ILE A 9 9.31 0.07 -0.90
C ILE A 9 7.99 0.55 -1.49
N PRO A 10 8.03 1.28 -2.63
CA PRO A 10 6.82 1.73 -3.28
C PRO A 10 6.07 0.58 -3.96
N TYR A 11 4.76 0.58 -3.72
CA TYR A 11 3.78 -0.30 -4.33
C TYR A 11 2.77 0.51 -5.13
N TYR A 12 2.62 0.14 -6.40
CA TYR A 12 1.76 0.80 -7.37
C TYR A 12 0.71 -0.17 -7.90
N ARG A 13 -0.48 0.33 -8.24
CA ARG A 13 -1.51 -0.49 -8.89
C ARG A 13 -2.15 0.21 -10.07
N VAL A 14 -2.33 -0.51 -11.17
CA VAL A 14 -3.09 -0.05 -12.35
C VAL A 14 -4.14 -1.09 -12.76
N SER A 15 -5.36 -0.62 -13.06
CA SER A 15 -6.53 -1.50 -13.25
C SER A 15 -6.70 -2.06 -14.67
N THR A 16 -5.87 -1.66 -15.65
CA THR A 16 -5.88 -2.24 -17.00
C THR A 16 -4.54 -1.98 -17.70
N VAL A 17 -4.14 -2.89 -18.59
CA VAL A 17 -3.04 -2.70 -19.55
C VAL A 17 -3.22 -1.40 -20.36
N ARG A 18 -4.47 -1.03 -20.66
CA ARG A 18 -4.83 0.23 -21.35
C ARG A 18 -4.51 1.49 -20.53
N GLN A 19 -4.65 1.47 -19.21
CA GLN A 19 -4.19 2.56 -18.34
C GLN A 19 -2.67 2.54 -18.11
N GLY A 20 -2.05 1.36 -18.18
CA GLY A 20 -0.59 1.25 -18.27
C GLY A 20 -0.02 1.90 -19.54
N GLN A 21 -0.77 1.87 -20.65
CA GLN A 21 -0.41 2.51 -21.93
C GLN A 21 -0.64 4.03 -21.96
N SER A 22 -1.50 4.59 -21.11
CA SER A 22 -1.73 6.05 -21.07
C SER A 22 -0.78 6.80 -20.11
N GLY A 23 -0.01 6.11 -19.26
CA GLY A 23 0.92 6.73 -18.29
C GLY A 23 0.24 7.40 -17.09
N LEU A 24 -0.91 8.05 -17.29
CA LEU A 24 -1.56 8.96 -16.34
C LEU A 24 -1.86 8.37 -14.94
N GLY A 25 -2.11 7.07 -14.84
CA GLY A 25 -2.41 6.42 -13.56
C GLY A 25 -1.17 6.02 -12.76
N LEU A 26 -0.11 5.55 -13.43
CA LEU A 26 1.12 5.09 -12.81
C LEU A 26 2.09 6.26 -12.60
N GLU A 27 2.21 7.16 -13.57
CA GLU A 27 3.07 8.34 -13.48
C GLU A 27 2.61 9.27 -12.35
N ALA A 28 1.30 9.46 -12.17
CA ALA A 28 0.78 10.24 -11.04
C ALA A 28 1.14 9.60 -9.68
N GLN A 29 1.11 8.26 -9.62
CA GLN A 29 1.50 7.51 -8.42
C GLN A 29 3.02 7.61 -8.16
N GLN A 30 3.85 7.44 -9.20
CA GLN A 30 5.30 7.60 -9.10
C GLN A 30 5.69 9.03 -8.74
N ALA A 31 4.99 10.03 -9.28
CA ALA A 31 5.19 11.43 -8.92
C ALA A 31 4.86 11.69 -7.45
N ALA A 32 3.78 11.11 -6.92
CA ALA A 32 3.46 11.19 -5.50
C ALA A 32 4.53 10.54 -4.60
N VAL A 33 5.03 9.36 -4.99
CA VAL A 33 6.15 8.70 -4.27
C VAL A 33 7.42 9.54 -4.32
N ARG A 34 7.78 10.09 -5.48
CA ARG A 34 8.96 10.96 -5.62
C ARG A 34 8.82 12.28 -4.86
N ALA A 35 7.59 12.81 -4.75
CA ALA A 35 7.33 13.99 -3.93
C ALA A 35 7.46 13.67 -2.43
N PHE A 36 7.09 12.46 -2.00
CA PHE A 36 7.21 12.02 -0.62
C PHE A 36 8.65 11.66 -0.24
N VAL A 37 9.35 10.90 -1.09
CA VAL A 37 10.74 10.50 -0.90
C VAL A 37 11.64 11.39 -1.74
N GLN A 38 12.17 12.45 -1.12
CA GLN A 38 13.10 13.37 -1.78
C GLN A 38 14.45 12.74 -2.14
N ASP A 39 14.84 11.67 -1.43
CA ASP A 39 16.10 10.96 -1.63
C ASP A 39 15.84 9.58 -2.26
N PRO A 40 16.05 9.43 -3.58
CA PRO A 40 15.75 8.18 -4.30
C PRO A 40 16.55 6.98 -3.80
N THR A 41 17.70 7.21 -3.14
CA THR A 41 18.55 6.13 -2.62
C THR A 41 17.90 5.35 -1.47
N ARG A 42 16.80 5.88 -0.93
CA ARG A 42 15.99 5.24 0.11
C ARG A 42 14.96 4.26 -0.44
N LEU A 43 14.74 4.23 -1.75
CA LEU A 43 13.82 3.30 -2.40
C LEU A 43 14.56 1.99 -2.71
N LEU A 44 14.12 0.87 -2.12
CA LEU A 44 14.80 -0.42 -2.25
C LEU A 44 14.29 -1.29 -3.42
N GLY A 45 13.08 -1.04 -3.90
CA GLY A 45 12.48 -1.78 -5.00
C GLY A 45 11.10 -1.25 -5.35
N GLU A 46 10.74 -1.25 -6.64
CA GLU A 46 9.43 -0.80 -7.09
C GLU A 46 8.55 -1.99 -7.49
N TYR A 47 7.35 -2.05 -6.90
CA TYR A 47 6.40 -3.13 -7.13
C TYR A 47 5.17 -2.61 -7.86
N VAL A 48 4.93 -3.08 -9.08
CA VAL A 48 3.78 -2.65 -9.90
C VAL A 48 2.82 -3.81 -10.09
N GLU A 49 1.63 -3.68 -9.51
CA GLU A 49 0.53 -4.63 -9.67
C GLU A 49 -0.35 -4.23 -10.86
N ILE A 50 -0.43 -5.12 -11.86
CA ILE A 50 -1.23 -4.93 -13.07
C ILE A 50 -2.36 -5.96 -13.05
N GLU A 51 -3.49 -5.61 -12.44
CA GLU A 51 -4.62 -6.53 -12.27
C GLU A 51 -5.95 -5.87 -12.64
N SER A 52 -6.74 -6.52 -13.49
CA SER A 52 -8.12 -6.09 -13.75
C SER A 52 -9.00 -6.53 -12.58
N GLY A 53 -9.96 -5.69 -12.16
CA GLY A 53 -10.70 -5.81 -10.90
C GLY A 53 -11.50 -7.11 -10.65
N LYS A 54 -11.39 -8.13 -11.52
CA LYS A 54 -11.94 -9.47 -11.33
C LYS A 54 -11.00 -10.44 -10.61
N LYS A 55 -9.68 -10.21 -10.60
CA LYS A 55 -8.73 -11.04 -9.85
C LYS A 55 -8.16 -10.20 -8.69
N ASN A 56 -7.94 -10.84 -7.55
CA ASN A 56 -7.46 -10.22 -6.31
C ASN A 56 -6.26 -11.00 -5.74
N GLN A 57 -5.48 -11.67 -6.60
CA GLN A 57 -4.41 -12.56 -6.12
C GLN A 57 -3.18 -11.78 -5.64
N ARG A 58 -3.02 -10.53 -6.10
CA ARG A 58 -2.04 -9.53 -5.60
C ARG A 58 -0.63 -10.08 -5.27
N PRO A 59 0.03 -10.79 -6.20
CA PRO A 59 1.35 -11.36 -5.95
C PRO A 59 2.43 -10.31 -5.72
N GLN A 60 2.35 -9.12 -6.35
CA GLN A 60 3.36 -8.08 -6.22
C GLN A 60 3.31 -7.41 -4.85
N LEU A 61 2.10 -7.28 -4.30
CA LEU A 61 1.93 -6.78 -2.93
C LEU A 61 2.57 -7.71 -1.90
N LEU A 62 2.39 -9.03 -2.05
CA LEU A 62 2.98 -10.02 -1.14
C LEU A 62 4.52 -9.99 -1.22
N ALA A 63 5.06 -9.86 -2.43
CA ALA A 63 6.50 -9.72 -2.63
C ALA A 63 7.03 -8.42 -2.00
N ALA A 64 6.34 -7.29 -2.20
CA ALA A 64 6.69 -6.01 -1.58
C ALA A 64 6.69 -6.09 -0.05
N LEU A 65 5.69 -6.75 0.55
CA LEU A 65 5.61 -6.97 2.00
C LEU A 65 6.73 -7.88 2.51
N ALA A 66 7.06 -8.94 1.79
CA ALA A 66 8.15 -9.84 2.15
C ALA A 66 9.50 -9.12 2.11
N GLU A 67 9.77 -8.34 1.06
CA GLU A 67 10.99 -7.53 0.96
C GLU A 67 11.02 -6.45 2.03
N ALA A 68 9.91 -5.74 2.27
CA ALA A 68 9.84 -4.69 3.28
C ALA A 68 10.14 -5.24 4.67
N ARG A 69 9.60 -6.42 4.99
CA ARG A 69 9.91 -7.13 6.23
C ARG A 69 11.39 -7.54 6.31
N ALA A 70 11.94 -8.12 5.25
CA ALA A 70 13.34 -8.58 5.24
C ALA A 70 14.33 -7.41 5.34
N ALA A 71 14.00 -6.29 4.71
CA ALA A 71 14.82 -5.09 4.72
C ALA A 71 14.54 -4.17 5.92
N GLY A 72 13.52 -4.41 6.73
CA GLY A 72 13.07 -3.46 7.76
C GLY A 72 12.72 -2.09 7.15
N ALA A 73 12.06 -2.12 6.00
CA ALA A 73 11.63 -0.96 5.23
C ALA A 73 10.12 -0.73 5.37
N THR A 74 9.69 0.50 5.14
CA THR A 74 8.28 0.90 5.16
C THR A 74 7.67 0.78 3.77
N LEU A 75 6.51 0.14 3.66
CA LEU A 75 5.77 0.05 2.40
C LEU A 75 5.15 1.41 2.05
N LEU A 76 5.47 1.97 0.87
CA LEU A 76 4.84 3.17 0.37
C LEU A 76 3.70 2.84 -0.58
N ILE A 77 2.50 3.29 -0.26
CA ILE A 77 1.31 3.13 -1.07
C ILE A 77 1.02 4.48 -1.72
N ALA A 78 1.15 4.56 -3.04
CA ALA A 78 0.99 5.84 -3.74
C ALA A 78 -0.45 6.38 -3.70
N LYS A 79 -1.46 5.49 -3.68
CA LYS A 79 -2.87 5.87 -3.62
C LYS A 79 -3.74 4.80 -2.95
N LEU A 80 -4.55 5.21 -1.97
CA LEU A 80 -5.46 4.34 -1.20
C LEU A 80 -6.88 4.25 -1.82
N ASP A 81 -7.21 4.97 -2.91
CA ASP A 81 -8.57 5.12 -3.48
C ASP A 81 -9.51 3.89 -3.50
N ARG A 82 -9.01 2.73 -3.96
CA ARG A 82 -9.81 1.50 -4.15
C ARG A 82 -9.28 0.31 -3.33
N LEU A 83 -8.32 0.56 -2.45
CA LEU A 83 -7.72 -0.42 -1.55
C LEU A 83 -8.15 -0.15 -0.10
N SER A 84 -8.34 1.13 0.27
CA SER A 84 -8.89 1.60 1.56
C SER A 84 -10.27 1.04 1.87
N ARG A 85 -11.12 0.95 0.85
CA ARG A 85 -12.50 0.46 0.96
C ARG A 85 -12.58 -1.04 1.17
N ASN A 86 -11.45 -1.74 1.17
CA ASN A 86 -11.37 -3.15 1.49
C ASN A 86 -10.75 -3.30 2.88
N ALA A 87 -11.63 -3.40 3.87
CA ALA A 87 -11.34 -3.79 5.24
C ALA A 87 -10.27 -4.89 5.35
N GLY A 88 -10.37 -5.94 4.53
CA GLY A 88 -9.44 -7.05 4.51
C GLY A 88 -8.02 -6.68 4.06
N PHE A 89 -7.86 -5.66 3.23
CA PHE A 89 -6.54 -5.18 2.81
C PHE A 89 -5.83 -4.44 3.95
N ILE A 90 -6.52 -3.55 4.67
CA ILE A 90 -5.95 -2.84 5.81
C ILE A 90 -5.56 -3.84 6.92
N LEU A 91 -6.41 -4.84 7.18
CA LEU A 91 -6.11 -5.91 8.12
C LEU A 91 -4.89 -6.73 7.67
N MET A 92 -4.79 -7.08 6.38
CA MET A 92 -3.63 -7.81 5.86
C MET A 92 -2.33 -7.01 6.01
N LEU A 93 -2.35 -5.70 5.74
CA LEU A 93 -1.19 -4.84 5.98
C LEU A 93 -0.81 -4.80 7.47
N ARG A 94 -1.78 -4.66 8.36
CA ARG A 94 -1.53 -4.71 9.82
C ARG A 94 -0.93 -6.05 10.24
N ASP A 95 -1.54 -7.15 9.81
CA ASP A 95 -1.12 -8.51 10.17
C ASP A 95 0.24 -8.86 9.52
N SER A 96 0.62 -8.15 8.44
CA SER A 96 1.95 -8.28 7.83
C SER A 96 3.08 -7.75 8.70
N GLY A 97 2.81 -7.01 9.78
CA GLY A 97 3.84 -6.48 10.68
C GLY A 97 4.85 -5.55 10.00
N VAL A 98 4.51 -5.00 8.84
CA VAL A 98 5.31 -4.04 8.08
C VAL A 98 4.66 -2.67 8.23
N ASP A 99 5.46 -1.66 8.57
CA ASP A 99 5.00 -0.27 8.57
C ASP A 99 4.64 0.15 7.15
N PHE A 100 3.54 0.88 6.97
CA PHE A 100 3.16 1.41 5.67
C PHE A 100 2.74 2.87 5.76
N VAL A 101 2.98 3.60 4.68
CA VAL A 101 2.65 5.02 4.54
C VAL A 101 1.93 5.24 3.22
N CYS A 102 0.92 6.11 3.24
CA CYS A 102 0.08 6.40 2.08
C CYS A 102 0.43 7.80 1.56
N CYS A 103 0.96 7.91 0.35
CA CYS A 103 1.41 9.20 -0.21
C CYS A 103 0.24 10.14 -0.51
N ASP A 104 -0.95 9.61 -0.79
CA ASP A 104 -2.17 10.40 -1.00
C ASP A 104 -2.87 10.81 0.31
N MET A 105 -2.44 10.24 1.44
CA MET A 105 -2.96 10.56 2.76
C MET A 105 -1.78 10.69 3.75
N PRO A 106 -0.92 11.71 3.58
CA PRO A 106 0.29 11.88 4.40
C PRO A 106 -0.02 12.05 5.90
N ASP A 107 -1.23 12.52 6.24
CA ASP A 107 -1.72 12.66 7.61
C ASP A 107 -2.40 11.39 8.17
N ALA A 108 -2.46 10.29 7.41
CA ALA A 108 -2.96 9.00 7.88
C ALA A 108 -1.92 8.34 8.80
N ASN A 109 -1.76 8.91 9.99
CA ASN A 109 -0.97 8.35 11.07
C ASN A 109 -1.47 6.95 11.45
N THR A 110 -0.63 6.16 12.14
CA THR A 110 -0.92 4.81 12.66
C THR A 110 -2.28 4.72 13.38
N LEU A 111 -2.72 5.81 14.03
CA LEU A 111 -4.04 5.98 14.64
C LEU A 111 -5.21 5.91 13.65
N THR A 112 -5.13 6.64 12.54
CA THR A 112 -6.15 6.69 11.50
C THR A 112 -6.26 5.32 10.81
N VAL A 113 -5.10 4.71 10.52
CA VAL A 113 -5.02 3.34 10.01
C VAL A 113 -5.62 2.33 11.00
N GLY A 114 -5.29 2.45 12.29
CA GLY A 114 -5.83 1.61 13.35
C GLY A 114 -7.34 1.73 13.48
N LEU A 115 -7.88 2.95 13.39
CA LEU A 115 -9.33 3.19 13.41
C LEU A 115 -10.01 2.57 12.19
N PHE A 116 -9.43 2.72 11.00
CA PHE A 116 -9.93 2.05 9.80
C PHE A 116 -9.88 0.52 9.93
N ALA A 117 -8.84 -0.04 10.56
CA ALA A 117 -8.73 -1.47 10.82
C ALA A 117 -9.81 -1.98 11.82
N VAL A 118 -10.15 -1.18 12.83
CA VAL A 118 -11.23 -1.51 13.78
C VAL A 118 -12.60 -1.46 13.12
N LEU A 119 -12.86 -0.42 12.31
CA LEU A 119 -14.10 -0.31 11.53
C LEU A 119 -14.26 -1.46 10.54
N ALA A 120 -13.15 -1.82 9.87
CA ALA A 120 -13.05 -2.95 8.97
C ALA A 120 -13.38 -4.31 9.64
N GLN A 121 -12.84 -4.53 10.83
CA GLN A 121 -13.14 -5.73 11.62
C GLN A 121 -14.62 -5.78 12.01
N HIS A 122 -15.18 -4.64 12.45
CA HIS A 122 -16.58 -4.54 12.83
C HIS A 122 -17.54 -4.83 11.66
N GLU A 123 -17.27 -4.31 10.45
CA GLU A 123 -18.05 -4.63 9.25
C GLU A 123 -18.06 -6.13 8.95
N ARG A 124 -16.90 -6.79 9.05
CA ARG A 124 -16.76 -8.23 8.80
C ARG A 124 -17.57 -9.07 9.77
N GLU A 125 -17.51 -8.73 11.06
CA GLU A 125 -18.31 -9.38 12.11
C GLU A 125 -19.81 -9.16 11.90
N THR A 126 -20.21 -7.97 11.44
CA THR A 126 -21.61 -7.63 11.21
C THR A 126 -22.19 -8.35 9.99
N ILE A 127 -21.40 -8.50 8.92
CA ILE A 127 -21.76 -9.33 7.76
C ILE A 127 -21.85 -10.81 8.17
N SER A 128 -20.91 -11.29 8.99
CA SER A 128 -20.91 -12.67 9.50
C SER A 128 -22.08 -12.97 10.44
N LYS A 129 -22.71 -11.96 11.05
CA LYS A 129 -23.92 -12.14 11.88
C LYS A 129 -25.22 -12.09 11.08
N ARG A 130 -25.16 -11.68 9.81
CA ARG A 130 -26.31 -11.59 8.88
C ARG A 130 -26.37 -12.74 7.88
N THR A 131 -25.37 -13.62 7.88
CA THR A 131 -25.26 -14.79 7.00
C THR A 131 -25.11 -16.03 7.88
#